data_AF-A0A933J3Y4-F1
#
_entry.id   AF-A0A933J3Y4-F1
#
_cell.length_a   1.000
_cell.length_b   1.000
_cell.length_c   1.000
_cell.angle_alpha   90.00
_cell.angle_beta   90.00
_cell.angle_gamma   90.00
#
_symmetry.space_group_name_H-M   'P 1'
#
loop_
_entity.id
_entity.type
_entity.pdbx_description
1 polymer ?
#
loop_
_entity_poly.entity_id
_entity_poly.type
_entity_poly.pdbx_seq_one_letter_code
_entity_poly.pdbx_strand_id
1 'polypeptide(L)' 'MADPDLLSLYNYDEFIPAKFERWLNFAASPPLGEFAPDFPLWHLDGRETRLSEIWSLNAFMVVEFGSFT' A
#
# COMPACT_ATOMS: atom_id res chain seq x y z
N MET A 1 8.54 5.46 -18.49
CA MET A 1 9.21 6.68 -17.99
C MET A 1 8.34 7.22 -16.87
N ALA A 2 8.89 7.34 -15.65
CA ALA A 2 8.17 8.03 -14.59
C ALA A 2 8.03 9.50 -15.00
N ASP A 3 6.81 10.02 -14.98
CA ASP A 3 6.56 11.43 -15.20
C ASP A 3 7.10 12.20 -13.97
N PRO A 4 8.12 13.07 -14.14
CA PRO A 4 8.69 13.84 -13.03
C PRO A 4 7.63 14.62 -12.24
N ASP A 5 6.57 15.06 -12.92
CA ASP A 5 5.47 15.79 -12.30
C ASP A 5 4.69 14.87 -11.34
N LEU A 6 4.43 13.62 -11.71
CA LEU A 6 3.73 12.66 -10.84
C LEU A 6 4.53 12.34 -9.57
N LEU A 7 5.85 12.20 -9.68
CA LEU A 7 6.71 11.96 -8.51
C LEU A 7 6.69 13.14 -7.54
N SER A 8 6.72 14.37 -8.05
CA SER A 8 6.63 15.57 -7.22
C SER A 8 5.28 15.67 -6.48
N LEU A 9 4.20 15.21 -7.10
CA LEU A 9 2.85 15.24 -6.52
C LEU A 9 2.59 14.11 -5.51
N TYR A 10 3.36 13.03 -5.57
CA TYR A 10 3.29 11.91 -4.61
C TYR A 10 4.06 12.23 -3.33
N ASN A 11 5.22 12.88 -3.44
CA ASN A 11 6.06 13.28 -2.31
C ASN A 11 5.61 14.59 -1.68
N TYR A 12 4.39 14.62 -1.12
CA TYR A 12 3.87 15.81 -0.45
C TYR A 12 4.38 15.94 0.99
N ASP A 13 4.61 17.19 1.40
CA ASP A 13 5.10 17.61 2.72
C ASP A 13 4.02 17.66 3.82
N GLU A 14 2.73 17.67 3.44
CA GLU A 14 1.61 17.80 4.38
C GLU A 14 0.42 16.92 4.00
N PHE A 15 -0.20 16.27 4.99
CA PHE A 15 -1.38 15.43 4.80
C PHE A 15 -2.67 16.26 4.74
N ILE A 16 -2.92 16.91 3.59
CA ILE A 16 -4.13 17.70 3.33
C ILE A 16 -4.96 17.11 2.17
N PRO A 17 -6.30 17.25 2.16
CA PRO A 17 -7.17 16.64 1.14
C PRO A 17 -6.71 16.88 -0.30
N ALA A 18 -6.32 18.12 -0.63
CA ALA A 18 -5.84 18.48 -1.97
C ALA A 18 -4.60 17.69 -2.45
N LYS A 19 -3.81 17.13 -1.52
CA LYS A 19 -2.60 16.35 -1.80
C LYS A 19 -2.88 14.85 -1.79
N PHE A 20 -3.65 14.32 -0.82
CA PHE A 20 -3.88 12.87 -0.73
C PHE A 20 -5.11 12.34 -1.50
N GLU A 21 -6.19 13.11 -1.68
CA GLU A 21 -7.44 12.60 -2.29
C GLU A 21 -7.27 12.16 -3.74
N ARG A 22 -6.29 12.73 -4.45
CA ARG A 22 -5.95 12.32 -5.82
C ARG A 22 -5.39 10.88 -5.89
N TRP A 23 -4.82 10.39 -4.80
CA TRP A 23 -4.17 9.08 -4.71
C TRP A 23 -5.05 8.08 -3.95
N LEU A 24 -5.76 8.56 -2.93
CA LEU A 24 -6.58 7.73 -2.05
C LEU A 24 -8.04 7.78 -2.48
N ASN A 25 -8.51 6.70 -3.11
CA ASN A 25 -9.93 6.50 -3.39
C ASN A 25 -10.63 5.82 -2.20
N PHE A 26 -11.01 6.62 -1.20
CA PHE A 26 -11.71 6.12 -0.02
C PHE A 26 -13.03 5.42 -0.36
N ALA A 27 -13.74 5.89 -1.38
CA ALA A 27 -15.00 5.29 -1.81
C ALA A 27 -14.83 3.88 -2.40
N ALA A 28 -13.66 3.58 -2.97
CA ALA A 28 -13.31 2.25 -3.48
C ALA A 28 -12.47 1.42 -2.49
N SER A 29 -12.31 1.88 -1.25
CA SER A 29 -11.55 1.13 -0.25
C SER A 29 -12.27 -0.18 0.11
N PRO A 30 -11.54 -1.28 0.34
CA PRO A 30 -12.13 -2.53 0.77
C PRO A 30 -12.98 -2.34 2.04
N PRO A 31 -14.16 -2.97 2.13
CA PRO A 31 -14.99 -2.92 3.32
C PRO A 31 -14.30 -3.57 4.52
N LEU A 32 -14.59 -3.06 5.72
CA LEU A 32 -14.13 -3.66 6.97
C LEU A 32 -14.92 -4.93 7.29
N GLY A 33 -14.27 -5.89 7.94
CA GLY A 33 -14.89 -7.17 8.34
C GLY A 33 -14.93 -8.24 7.25
N GLU A 34 -14.54 -7.89 6.02
CA GLU A 34 -14.35 -8.83 4.92
C GLU A 34 -12.90 -9.33 4.85
N PHE A 35 -12.68 -10.43 4.13
CA PHE A 35 -11.31 -10.88 3.84
C PHE A 35 -10.56 -9.85 3.01
N ALA A 36 -9.35 -9.52 3.45
CA ALA A 36 -8.47 -8.65 2.69
C ALA A 36 -8.08 -9.29 1.34
N PRO A 37 -7.83 -8.48 0.29
CA PRO A 37 -7.35 -9.01 -0.98
C PRO A 37 -5.96 -9.63 -0.81
N ASP A 38 -5.73 -10.74 -1.49
CA ASP A 38 -4.40 -11.37 -1.54
C ASP A 38 -3.62 -10.85 -2.76
N PHE A 39 -2.32 -10.62 -2.59
CA PHE A 39 -1.43 -10.08 -3.62
C PHE A 39 0.02 -10.53 -3.39
N PRO A 40 0.85 -10.55 -4.45
CA PRO A 40 2.24 -10.94 -4.34
C PRO A 40 3.05 -9.87 -3.59
N LEU A 41 4.01 -10.36 -2.82
CA LEU A 41 4.95 -9.59 -2.01
C LEU A 41 6.36 -10.15 -2.22
N TRP A 42 7.37 -9.34 -1.91
CA TRP A 42 8.76 -9.75 -2.01
C TRP A 42 9.45 -9.52 -0.66
N HIS A 43 10.15 -10.55 -0.20
CA HIS A 43 11.13 -10.38 0.86
C HIS A 43 12.29 -9.53 0.37
N LEU A 44 13.05 -8.94 1.30
CA LEU A 44 14.24 -8.12 0.99
C LEU A 44 15.33 -8.91 0.25
N ASP A 45 15.32 -10.24 0.34
CA ASP A 45 16.22 -11.14 -0.39
C ASP A 45 15.77 -11.43 -1.84
N GLY A 46 14.64 -10.84 -2.28
CA GLY A 46 14.07 -11.00 -3.62
C GLY A 46 13.18 -12.23 -3.79
N ARG A 47 12.99 -13.04 -2.75
CA ARG A 47 12.06 -14.18 -2.80
C ARG A 47 10.62 -13.71 -2.74
N GLU A 48 9.82 -14.20 -3.67
CA GLU A 48 8.39 -13.93 -3.73
C GLU A 48 7.65 -14.68 -2.61
N THR A 49 6.58 -14.06 -2.12
CA THR A 49 5.60 -14.61 -1.18
C THR A 49 4.23 -13.97 -1.47
N ARG A 50 3.20 -14.32 -0.70
CA ARG A 50 1.86 -13.73 -0.80
C ARG A 50 1.40 -13.26 0.57
N LEU A 51 0.55 -12.23 0.60
CA LEU A 51 -0.01 -11.75 1.86
C LEU A 51 -0.70 -12.88 2.65
N SER A 52 -1.40 -13.77 1.94
CA SER A 52 -2.07 -14.92 2.52
C SER A 52 -1.15 -15.94 3.21
N GLU A 53 0.05 -16.13 2.67
CA GLU A 53 1.07 -16.99 3.29
C GLU A 53 1.51 -16.36 4.62
N ILE A 54 1.76 -15.05 4.63
CA ILE A 54 2.23 -14.35 5.84
C ILE A 54 1.14 -14.31 6.92
N TRP A 55 -0.11 -13.96 6.60
CA TRP A 55 -1.14 -13.88 7.65
C TRP A 55 -1.52 -15.23 8.21
N SER A 56 -1.30 -16.32 7.47
CA SER A 56 -1.63 -17.67 7.95
C SER A 56 -0.74 -18.09 9.12
N LEU A 57 0.41 -17.43 9.26
CA LEU A 57 1.41 -17.67 10.29
C LEU A 57 1.22 -16.79 11.53
N ASN A 58 0.28 -15.84 11.50
CA ASN A 58 0.13 -14.82 12.53
C ASN A 58 -1.31 -14.73 13.03
N ALA A 59 -1.50 -14.66 14.35
CA ALA A 59 -2.82 -14.44 14.94
C ALA A 59 -3.38 -13.04 14.63
N PHE A 60 -2.49 -12.07 14.40
CA PHE A 60 -2.82 -10.69 14.04
C PHE A 60 -1.70 -10.10 13.18
N MET A 61 -2.07 -9.26 12.21
CA MET A 61 -1.14 -8.61 11.29
C MET A 61 -1.51 -7.15 11.11
N VAL A 62 -0.50 -6.28 11.15
CA VAL A 62 -0.59 -4.87 10.74
C VAL A 62 0.23 -4.71 9.47
N VAL A 63 -0.35 -4.08 8.45
CA VAL A 63 0.33 -3.80 7.17
C VAL A 63 0.51 -2.29 7.04
N GLU A 64 1.75 -1.87 6.81
CA GLU A 64 2.10 -0.48 6.54
C GLU A 64 2.65 -0.38 5.11
N PHE A 65 2.09 0.53 4.32
CA PHE A 65 2.57 0.82 2.97
C PHE A 65 3.43 2.08 3.01
N GLY A 66 4.62 1.98 2.43
CA GLY A 66 5.55 3.09 2.29
C GLY A 66 6.50 2.85 1.12
N SER A 67 7.19 3.91 0.72
CA SER A 67 8.23 3.88 -0.29
C SER A 67 9.55 4.34 0.30
N PHE A 68 10.65 3.73 -0.11
CA PHE A 68 11.98 4.27 0.11
C PHE A 68 12.35 5.11 -1.11
N THR A 69 12.75 6.36 -0.88
CA THR A 69 13.30 7.26 -1.91
C THR A 69 14.80 7.40 -1.73
#